data_AF-A0A2S6ACD1-F1
#
_entry.id   AF-A0A2S6ACD1-F1
#
_cell.length_a   1.000
_cell.length_b   1.000
_cell.length_c   1.000
_cell.angle_alpha   90.00
_cell.angle_beta   90.00
_cell.angle_gamma   90.00
#
_symmetry.space_group_name_H-M   'P 1'
#
loop_
_entity.id
_entity.type
_entity.pdbx_description
1 polymer ?
#
loop_
_entity_poly.entity_id
_entity_poly.type
_entity_poly.pdbx_seq_one_letter_code
_entity_poly.pdbx_strand_id
1 'polypeptide(L)'
;MELTERQRDRVLAYLDRRRARCPACGATDFRVGDALYLGFLFLDEELDSYMVALTCANPACPVPHTGIRMRRAQLWLEPVA
;
A
#
# COMPACT_ATOMS: atom_id res chain seq x y z
N MET A 1 -3.25 11.71 -2.02
CA MET A 1 -1.97 12.32 -1.62
C MET A 1 -0.88 11.61 -2.38
N GLU A 2 -0.12 12.35 -3.17
CA GLU A 2 1.00 11.79 -3.93
C GLU A 2 2.10 11.31 -2.97
N LEU A 3 2.71 10.16 -3.30
CA LEU A 3 3.83 9.60 -2.55
C LEU A 3 5.16 9.94 -3.22
N THR A 4 6.13 10.35 -2.41
CA THR A 4 7.54 10.45 -2.81
C THR A 4 8.12 9.08 -3.17
N GLU A 5 9.21 9.02 -3.94
CA GLU A 5 9.88 7.77 -4.31
C GLU A 5 10.26 6.94 -3.07
N ARG A 6 10.86 7.57 -2.06
CA ARG A 6 11.20 6.91 -0.78
C ARG A 6 10.00 6.29 -0.09
N GLN A 7 8.82 6.91 -0.18
CA GLN A 7 7.59 6.33 0.38
C GLN A 7 7.07 5.16 -0.44
N ARG A 8 7.19 5.22 -1.78
CA ARG A 8 6.85 4.10 -2.66
C ARG A 8 7.74 2.89 -2.38
N ASP A 9 9.04 3.09 -2.18
CA ASP A 9 9.98 2.04 -1.80
C ASP A 9 9.61 1.40 -0.46
N ARG A 10 9.18 2.21 0.52
CA ARG A 10 8.69 1.71 1.81
C ARG A 10 7.42 0.85 1.67
N VAL A 11 6.50 1.25 0.78
CA VAL A 11 5.29 0.46 0.48
C VAL A 11 5.70 -0.88 -0.14
N LEU A 12 6.59 -0.88 -1.14
CA LEU A 12 7.08 -2.11 -1.77
C LEU A 12 7.77 -3.04 -0.75
N ALA A 13 8.67 -2.50 0.08
CA ALA A 13 9.31 -3.28 1.14
C ALA A 13 8.30 -3.82 2.16
N TYR A 14 7.22 -3.09 2.44
CA TYR A 14 6.16 -3.56 3.32
C TYR A 14 5.33 -4.70 2.69
N LEU A 15 5.05 -4.62 1.39
CA LEU A 15 4.39 -5.70 0.65
C LEU A 15 5.22 -6.98 0.68
N ASP A 16 6.53 -6.87 0.45
CA ASP A 16 7.46 -8.01 0.48
C ASP A 16 7.52 -8.65 1.88
N ARG A 17 7.69 -7.84 2.95
CA ARG A 17 7.65 -8.33 4.34
C ARG A 17 6.35 -9.06 4.69
N ARG A 18 5.22 -8.63 4.11
CA ARG A 18 3.91 -9.27 4.29
C ARG A 18 3.68 -10.46 3.34
N ARG A 19 4.61 -10.73 2.42
CA ARG A 19 4.44 -11.69 1.32
C ARG A 19 3.12 -11.46 0.57
N ALA A 20 2.80 -10.18 0.35
CA ALA A 20 1.54 -9.77 -0.24
C ALA A 20 1.41 -10.32 -1.67
N ARG A 21 0.19 -10.73 -2.01
CA ARG A 21 -0.16 -11.27 -3.32
C ARG A 21 -1.40 -10.58 -3.84
N CYS A 22 -1.48 -10.41 -5.16
CA CYS A 22 -2.67 -9.91 -5.81
C CYS A 22 -3.84 -10.86 -5.52
N PRO A 23 -4.96 -10.38 -4.98
CA PRO A 23 -6.08 -11.26 -4.64
C PRO A 23 -6.73 -11.91 -5.86
N ALA A 24 -6.54 -11.33 -7.05
CA ALA A 24 -7.15 -11.81 -8.29
C ALA A 24 -6.28 -12.83 -9.04
N CYS A 25 -4.96 -12.67 -9.09
CA CYS A 25 -4.07 -13.51 -9.91
C CYS A 25 -2.85 -14.07 -9.15
N GLY A 26 -2.65 -13.74 -7.88
CA GLY A 26 -1.57 -14.26 -7.06
C GLY A 26 -0.17 -13.65 -7.33
N ALA A 27 -0.03 -12.76 -8.30
CA ALA A 27 1.22 -12.06 -8.59
C ALA A 27 1.70 -11.20 -7.40
N THR A 28 3.01 -10.98 -7.30
CA THR A 28 3.65 -10.23 -6.21
C THR A 28 4.12 -8.84 -6.63
N ASP A 29 4.13 -8.55 -7.94
CA ASP A 29 4.59 -7.28 -8.47
C ASP A 29 3.46 -6.24 -8.51
N PHE A 30 3.71 -5.09 -7.89
CA PHE A 30 2.77 -3.98 -7.80
C PHE A 30 3.44 -2.66 -8.17
N ARG A 31 2.68 -1.80 -8.85
CA ARG A 31 2.96 -0.37 -8.96
C ARG A 31 2.24 0.35 -7.83
N VAL A 32 2.97 1.14 -7.06
CA VAL A 32 2.42 1.96 -5.98
C VAL A 32 1.82 3.23 -6.57
N GLY A 33 0.60 3.58 -6.16
CA GLY A 33 -0.10 4.81 -6.53
C GLY A 33 -0.12 5.83 -5.39
N ASP A 34 -1.19 6.61 -5.32
CA ASP A 34 -1.41 7.61 -4.27
C ASP A 34 -1.92 6.99 -2.97
N ALA A 35 -1.82 7.76 -1.89
CA ALA A 35 -2.41 7.41 -0.60
C ALA A 35 -3.63 8.27 -0.25
N LEU A 36 -4.65 7.64 0.30
CA LEU A 36 -5.83 8.27 0.89
C LEU A 36 -5.75 8.13 2.41
N TYR A 37 -5.81 9.25 3.14
CA TYR A 37 -5.90 9.21 4.60
C TYR A 37 -7.27 8.64 5.00
N LEU A 38 -7.32 7.65 5.90
CA LEU A 38 -8.56 7.00 6.33
C LEU A 38 -9.11 7.53 7.66
N GLY A 39 -8.30 8.27 8.41
CA GLY A 39 -8.67 8.75 9.75
C GLY A 39 -9.78 9.82 9.78
N PHE A 40 -10.33 10.23 8.63
CA PHE A 40 -11.46 11.17 8.58
C PHE A 40 -12.84 10.49 8.52
N LEU A 41 -12.91 9.17 8.31
CA LEU A 41 -14.18 8.47 8.08
C LEU A 41 -14.86 7.97 9.37
N PHE A 42 -14.23 8.10 10.55
CA PHE A 42 -14.78 7.61 11.83
C PHE A 42 -15.19 6.11 11.84
N LEU A 43 -14.68 5.31 10.90
CA LEU A 43 -15.04 3.90 10.71
C LEU A 43 -14.03 2.97 11.39
N ASP A 44 -13.94 2.94 12.73
CA ASP A 44 -13.06 2.01 13.51
C ASP A 44 -11.58 1.92 13.07
N GLU A 45 -11.14 2.77 12.13
CA GLU A 45 -9.81 2.75 11.56
C GLU A 45 -8.87 3.38 12.58
N GLU A 46 -7.74 2.73 12.81
CA GLU A 46 -6.72 3.25 13.72
C GLU A 46 -6.33 4.66 13.24
N LEU A 47 -6.24 5.59 14.19
CA LEU A 47 -5.70 6.93 13.94
C LEU A 47 -4.40 6.80 13.14
N ASP A 48 -4.14 7.77 12.27
CA ASP A 48 -2.96 7.77 11.41
C ASP A 48 -2.94 6.66 10.32
N SER A 49 -4.09 6.11 9.92
CA SER A 49 -4.15 5.12 8.83
C SER A 49 -4.33 5.74 7.44
N TYR A 50 -3.72 5.11 6.44
CA TYR A 50 -3.79 5.45 5.03
C TYR A 50 -4.12 4.19 4.22
N MET A 51 -4.95 4.33 3.18
CA MET A 51 -5.06 3.38 2.08
C MET A 51 -4.08 3.80 0.99
N VAL A 52 -3.12 2.95 0.65
CA VAL A 52 -2.23 3.17 -0.49
C VAL A 52 -2.75 2.39 -1.68
N ALA A 53 -2.99 3.07 -2.80
CA ALA A 53 -3.42 2.44 -4.04
C ALA A 53 -2.31 1.55 -4.61
N LEU A 54 -2.67 0.37 -5.07
CA LEU A 54 -1.78 -0.59 -5.71
C LEU A 54 -2.38 -1.03 -7.05
N THR A 55 -1.53 -1.14 -8.06
CA THR A 55 -1.90 -1.73 -9.35
C THR A 55 -1.00 -2.94 -9.60
N CYS A 56 -1.59 -4.12 -9.73
CA CYS A 56 -0.89 -5.34 -10.11
C CYS A 56 -0.20 -5.14 -11.47
N ALA A 57 1.08 -5.50 -11.54
CA ALA A 57 1.86 -5.33 -12.77
C ALA A 57 1.62 -6.45 -13.81
N ASN A 58 0.88 -7.51 -13.45
CA ASN A 58 0.51 -8.56 -14.40
C ASN A 58 -0.53 -8.02 -15.42
N PRO A 59 -0.20 -7.91 -16.72
CA PRO A 59 -1.11 -7.37 -17.73
C PRO A 59 -2.34 -8.25 -17.96
N ALA A 60 -2.31 -9.52 -17.57
CA ALA A 60 -3.44 -10.44 -17.65
C ALA A 60 -4.31 -10.45 -16.37
N CYS A 61 -4.04 -9.58 -15.39
CA CYS A 61 -4.80 -9.54 -14.15
C CYS A 61 -6.23 -9.03 -14.43
N PRO A 62 -7.28 -9.79 -14.07
CA PRO A 62 -8.67 -9.39 -14.34
C PRO A 62 -9.15 -8.25 -13.44
N VAL A 63 -8.52 -8.06 -12.27
CA VAL A 63 -8.81 -6.98 -11.32
C VAL A 63 -7.48 -6.40 -10.83
N PRO A 64 -6.84 -5.50 -11.62
CA PRO A 64 -5.48 -5.06 -11.34
C PRO A 64 -5.40 -4.05 -10.18
N HIS A 65 -6.48 -3.34 -9.87
CA HIS A 65 -6.48 -2.31 -8.83
C HIS A 65 -6.87 -2.88 -7.46
N THR A 66 -6.07 -2.58 -6.46
CA THR A 66 -6.30 -2.93 -5.06
C THR A 66 -5.69 -1.84 -4.15
N GLY A 67 -5.65 -2.07 -2.85
CA GLY A 67 -5.00 -1.17 -1.91
C GLY A 67 -4.46 -1.90 -0.70
N ILE A 68 -3.53 -1.26 -0.01
CA ILE A 68 -3.01 -1.72 1.27
C ILE A 68 -3.17 -0.66 2.33
N ARG A 69 -3.62 -1.08 3.52
CA ARG A 69 -3.67 -0.22 4.69
C ARG A 69 -2.28 -0.11 5.33
N MET A 70 -1.84 1.11 5.59
CA MET A 70 -0.61 1.43 6.29
C MET A 70 -0.82 2.55 7.31
N ARG A 71 -0.16 2.47 8.47
CA ARG A 71 -0.09 3.56 9.43
C ARG A 71 0.91 4.62 8.97
N ARG A 72 0.75 5.86 9.47
CA ARG A 72 1.66 6.99 9.25
C ARG A 72 3.11 6.58 9.57
N ALA A 73 3.33 5.95 10.72
CA ALA A 73 4.65 5.47 11.11
C ALA A 73 5.31 4.56 10.06
N GLN A 74 4.53 3.70 9.40
CA GLN A 74 5.05 2.77 8.39
C GLN A 74 5.40 3.45 7.05
N LEU A 75 4.77 4.59 6.75
CA LEU A 75 5.03 5.37 5.53
C LEU A 75 6.14 6.41 5.73
N TRP A 76 6.19 7.03 6.91
CA TRP A 76 6.99 8.22 7.15
C TRP A 76 8.28 7.95 7.94
N LEU A 77 8.28 6.98 8.86
CA LEU A 77 9.44 6.71 9.71
C LEU A 77 10.35 5.65 9.08
N GLU A 78 11.61 5.67 9.48
CA GLU A 78 12.54 4.59 9.15
C GLU A 78 12.16 3.34 9.95
N PRO A 79 12.30 2.13 9.36
CA PRO A 79 12.14 0.90 10.13
C PRO A 79 13.11 0.95 11.31
N VAL A 80 12.60 0.78 12.53
CA VAL A 80 13.47 0.52 13.68
C VAL A 80 14.08 -0.86 13.45
N ALA A 81 15.40 -0.92 13.45
CA ALA A 81 16.20 -2.14 13.24
C ALA A 81 15.93 -3.20 14.32
#